data_AF-G2IRF4-F1
#
_entry.id   AF-G2IRF4-F1
#
_cell.length_a   1.000
_cell.length_b   1.000
_cell.length_c   1.000
_cell.angle_alpha   90.00
_cell.angle_beta   90.00
_cell.angle_gamma   90.00
#
_symmetry.space_group_name_H-M   'P 1'
#
loop_
_entity.id
_entity.type
_entity.pdbx_description
1 polymer ?
#
loop_
_entity_poly.entity_id
_entity_poly.type
_entity_poly.pdbx_seq_one_letter_code
_entity_poly.pdbx_strand_id
1 'polypeptide(L)'
;MSDFFTAITDEQRAFIEKQPVFFVATAAADARINLSPKGMDSFRVLGPNLVGYLDVGGSGNETQAHLAADGRITVMFCAFDQPPLILRLYGRGRAILPQDDEWDMVSRRFAILPGTRQIFLISVESVQESCGWGVPFMRFEKERTTLARYHEQNETPERLERISTRTRSIDGLPLRVQDRFPERPTDKTPVDPGWVAAVLNYWLNEIGPDGWFNATEEEDARCLHLFRALWEAQRDRPAADFLADADTALAALVLFDQFPRNMFRGEARAFATDPLAREIARAALQRGFDDAFVEAARPFFYMPFMHSEDLADQDLSVELFSRPGFELNLEFAKAHRDIIARFGRFPHRNAALGRPTLPQEEEAVAAGSRW
;
A
#
# COMPACT_ATOMS: atom_id res chain seq x y z
N MET A 1 19.92 -24.65 -11.66
CA MET A 1 20.49 -23.70 -10.68
C MET A 1 19.31 -23.03 -10.01
N SER A 2 19.36 -22.79 -8.70
CA SER A 2 18.33 -22.01 -8.02
C SER A 2 18.92 -20.66 -7.65
N ASP A 3 18.25 -19.59 -8.06
CA ASP A 3 18.69 -18.23 -7.78
C ASP A 3 18.03 -17.75 -6.49
N PHE A 4 18.80 -17.05 -5.67
CA PHE A 4 18.33 -16.49 -4.41
C PHE A 4 18.37 -14.96 -4.49
N PHE A 5 17.33 -14.34 -3.94
CA PHE A 5 17.18 -12.89 -3.88
C PHE A 5 16.91 -12.48 -2.44
N THR A 6 17.35 -11.29 -2.07
CA THR A 6 17.12 -10.71 -0.75
C THR A 6 15.75 -10.05 -0.63
N ALA A 7 15.05 -9.82 -1.74
CA ALA A 7 13.73 -9.20 -1.81
C ALA A 7 12.96 -9.69 -3.05
N ILE A 8 11.64 -9.46 -3.05
CA ILE A 8 10.74 -9.73 -4.18
C ILE A 8 10.95 -8.65 -5.24
N THR A 9 11.29 -9.06 -6.47
CA THR A 9 11.40 -8.16 -7.64
C THR A 9 10.03 -7.91 -8.27
N ASP A 10 9.94 -6.95 -9.18
CA ASP A 10 8.70 -6.66 -9.90
C ASP A 10 8.26 -7.80 -10.81
N GLU A 11 9.20 -8.51 -11.44
CA GLU A 11 8.88 -9.72 -12.21
C GLU A 11 8.30 -10.83 -11.33
N GLN A 12 8.87 -11.00 -10.12
CA GLN A 12 8.38 -11.98 -9.15
C GLN A 12 7.01 -11.60 -8.59
N ARG A 13 6.77 -10.31 -8.35
CA ARG A 13 5.45 -9.78 -7.98
C ARG A 13 4.42 -10.08 -9.07
N ALA A 14 4.72 -9.71 -10.32
CA ALA A 14 3.84 -9.97 -11.45
C ALA A 14 3.59 -11.48 -11.67
N PHE A 15 4.58 -12.32 -11.36
CA PHE A 15 4.40 -13.76 -11.35
C PHE A 15 3.44 -14.21 -10.25
N ILE A 16 3.63 -13.76 -9.00
CA ILE A 16 2.77 -14.10 -7.85
C ILE A 16 1.31 -13.74 -8.14
N GLU A 17 1.04 -12.54 -8.66
CA GLU A 17 -0.31 -12.03 -8.91
C GLU A 17 -1.11 -12.86 -9.93
N LYS A 18 -0.43 -13.58 -10.82
CA LYS A 18 -1.05 -14.46 -11.80
C LYS A 18 -1.44 -15.83 -11.23
N GLN A 19 -0.94 -16.19 -10.06
CA GLN A 19 -1.11 -17.55 -9.55
C GLN A 19 -2.48 -17.75 -8.89
N PRO A 20 -3.30 -18.69 -9.39
CA PRO A 20 -4.61 -18.96 -8.80
C PRO A 20 -4.52 -19.77 -7.49
N VAL A 21 -3.34 -20.33 -7.20
CA VAL A 21 -3.08 -21.15 -6.02
C VAL A 21 -1.65 -20.95 -5.54
N PHE A 22 -1.48 -20.92 -4.23
CA PHE A 22 -0.18 -20.94 -3.56
C PHE A 22 -0.18 -21.95 -2.42
N PHE A 23 0.99 -22.33 -1.95
CA PHE A 23 1.17 -23.36 -0.93
C PHE A 23 1.87 -22.76 0.27
N VAL A 24 1.34 -23.00 1.46
CA VAL A 24 1.91 -22.51 2.71
C VAL A 24 2.43 -23.69 3.52
N ALA A 25 3.71 -23.66 3.84
CA ALA A 25 4.36 -24.60 4.73
C ALA A 25 4.78 -23.90 6.03
N THR A 26 4.52 -24.55 7.17
CA THR A 26 4.93 -24.05 8.50
C THR A 26 5.32 -25.24 9.38
N ALA A 27 6.20 -25.01 10.34
CA ALA A 27 6.60 -26.02 11.31
C ALA A 27 6.85 -25.37 12.68
N ALA A 28 6.72 -26.16 13.72
CA ALA A 28 7.16 -25.84 15.07
C ALA A 28 7.85 -27.08 15.67
N ALA A 29 8.68 -26.86 16.69
CA ALA A 29 9.33 -27.96 17.41
C ALA A 29 8.28 -28.95 17.93
N ASP A 30 8.57 -30.25 17.79
CA ASP A 30 7.73 -31.37 18.25
C ASP A 30 6.30 -31.43 17.66
N ALA A 31 6.01 -30.61 16.64
CA ALA A 31 4.77 -30.63 15.89
C ALA A 31 4.97 -31.19 14.47
N ARG A 32 3.88 -31.63 13.84
CA ARG A 32 3.90 -32.05 12.43
C ARG A 32 4.20 -30.86 11.54
N ILE A 33 4.82 -31.12 10.38
CA ILE A 33 4.91 -30.10 9.32
C ILE A 33 3.50 -29.89 8.75
N ASN A 34 3.05 -28.64 8.78
CA ASN A 34 1.80 -28.24 8.14
C ASN A 34 2.09 -27.77 6.71
N LEU A 35 1.33 -28.29 5.74
CA LEU A 35 1.38 -27.89 4.34
C LEU A 35 -0.05 -27.77 3.83
N SER A 36 -0.42 -26.59 3.33
CA SER A 36 -1.78 -26.32 2.88
C SER A 36 -1.79 -25.52 1.57
N PRO A 37 -2.57 -25.93 0.56
CA PRO A 37 -2.87 -25.07 -0.58
C PRO A 37 -3.84 -23.96 -0.15
N LYS A 38 -3.69 -22.81 -0.77
CA LYS A 38 -4.53 -21.61 -0.63
C LYS A 38 -4.85 -21.07 -2.02
N GLY A 39 -6.04 -20.51 -2.19
CA GLY A 39 -6.50 -19.91 -3.44
C GLY A 39 -7.43 -18.75 -3.11
N MET A 40 -8.37 -18.42 -3.99
CA MET A 40 -9.19 -17.20 -3.90
C MET A 40 -8.34 -15.94 -4.01
N ASP A 41 -8.99 -14.79 -4.11
CA ASP A 41 -8.33 -13.49 -4.04
C ASP A 41 -7.86 -13.19 -2.60
N SER A 42 -6.79 -13.85 -2.16
CA SER A 42 -6.37 -13.88 -0.76
C SER A 42 -4.92 -13.51 -0.51
N PHE A 43 -4.06 -13.39 -1.51
CA PHE A 43 -2.62 -13.07 -1.33
C PHE A 43 -2.29 -11.67 -1.82
N ARG A 44 -1.41 -10.96 -1.10
CA ARG A 44 -0.90 -9.63 -1.47
C ARG A 44 0.60 -9.53 -1.25
N VAL A 45 1.31 -8.97 -2.23
CA VAL A 45 2.68 -8.48 -2.03
C VAL A 45 2.59 -7.03 -1.55
N LEU A 46 2.87 -6.80 -0.27
CA LEU A 46 2.69 -5.52 0.42
C LEU A 46 3.95 -4.63 0.36
N GLY A 47 5.08 -5.21 -0.03
CA GLY A 47 6.36 -4.54 -0.23
C GLY A 47 7.44 -5.54 -0.66
N PRO A 48 8.69 -5.10 -0.89
CA PRO A 48 9.78 -5.96 -1.35
C PRO A 48 10.09 -7.13 -0.40
N ASN A 49 9.87 -6.95 0.89
CA ASN A 49 10.10 -7.98 1.93
C ASN A 49 8.87 -8.22 2.81
N LEU A 50 7.69 -7.85 2.33
CA LEU A 50 6.46 -7.95 3.12
C LEU A 50 5.33 -8.50 2.26
N VAL A 51 4.76 -9.61 2.68
CA VAL A 51 3.59 -10.19 2.04
C VAL A 51 2.52 -10.47 3.08
N GLY A 52 1.28 -10.53 2.64
CA GLY A 52 0.17 -10.91 3.49
C GLY A 52 -0.77 -11.86 2.77
N TYR A 53 -1.40 -12.75 3.52
CA TYR A 53 -2.55 -13.48 2.99
C TYR A 53 -3.72 -13.55 3.96
N LEU A 54 -4.91 -13.33 3.42
CA LEU A 54 -6.19 -13.41 4.10
C LEU A 54 -6.58 -14.88 4.26
N ASP A 55 -6.81 -15.30 5.49
CA ASP A 55 -7.14 -16.69 5.81
C ASP A 55 -8.62 -16.84 6.16
N VAL A 56 -9.31 -17.64 5.36
CA VAL A 56 -10.72 -17.99 5.53
C VAL A 56 -10.84 -19.24 6.40
N GLY A 57 -11.79 -19.22 7.34
CA GLY A 57 -11.99 -20.30 8.31
C GLY A 57 -12.24 -21.66 7.65
N GLY A 58 -11.38 -22.63 7.98
CA GLY A 58 -11.50 -24.03 7.60
C GLY A 58 -11.63 -24.97 8.80
N SER A 59 -11.23 -26.23 8.63
CA SER A 59 -11.28 -27.26 9.68
C SER A 59 -10.21 -27.10 10.77
N GLY A 60 -9.06 -26.47 10.47
CA GLY A 60 -7.94 -26.28 11.41
C GLY A 60 -7.26 -24.91 11.30
N ASN A 61 -6.32 -24.62 12.20
CA ASN A 61 -5.56 -23.36 12.23
C ASN A 61 -4.06 -23.59 12.53
N GLU A 62 -3.49 -24.67 11.98
CA GLU A 62 -2.11 -25.09 12.27
C GLU A 62 -1.07 -24.01 11.95
N THR A 63 -1.23 -23.27 10.84
CA THR A 63 -0.31 -22.17 10.50
C THR A 63 -0.20 -21.17 11.63
N GLN A 64 -1.30 -20.78 12.28
CA GLN A 64 -1.25 -19.81 13.38
C GLN A 64 -0.53 -20.36 14.59
N ALA A 65 -0.80 -21.61 14.97
CA ALA A 65 -0.11 -22.26 16.07
C ALA A 65 1.41 -22.34 15.82
N HIS A 66 1.81 -22.75 14.61
CA HIS A 66 3.22 -22.85 14.26
C HIS A 66 3.90 -21.49 14.25
N LEU A 67 3.24 -20.47 13.70
CA LEU A 67 3.78 -19.11 13.69
C LEU A 67 3.89 -18.50 15.10
N ALA A 68 2.93 -18.79 15.98
CA ALA A 68 3.01 -18.35 17.37
C ALA A 68 4.14 -19.05 18.16
N ALA A 69 4.42 -20.32 17.86
CA ALA A 69 5.44 -21.11 18.56
C ALA A 69 6.86 -20.92 18.02
N ASP A 70 7.02 -20.75 16.71
CA ASP A 70 8.32 -20.78 16.02
C ASP A 70 8.48 -19.60 15.04
N GLY A 71 7.42 -19.26 14.32
CA GLY A 71 7.38 -18.12 13.41
C GLY A 71 7.82 -18.42 11.98
N ARG A 72 8.49 -19.54 11.70
CA ARG A 72 8.95 -19.86 10.35
C ARG A 72 7.82 -20.26 9.41
N ILE A 73 7.88 -19.73 8.19
CA ILE A 73 6.93 -20.00 7.12
C ILE A 73 7.61 -20.00 5.76
N THR A 74 7.10 -20.84 4.87
CA THR A 74 7.45 -20.82 3.45
C THR A 74 6.18 -20.73 2.63
N VAL A 75 6.15 -19.77 1.70
CA VAL A 75 5.08 -19.67 0.70
C VAL A 75 5.66 -20.08 -0.65
N MET A 76 5.00 -20.98 -1.36
CA MET A 76 5.43 -21.46 -2.67
C MET A 76 4.37 -21.19 -3.73
N PHE A 77 4.82 -20.75 -4.90
CA PHE A 77 4.05 -20.51 -6.10
C PHE A 77 4.60 -21.37 -7.25
N CYS A 78 3.73 -21.84 -8.13
CA CYS A 78 4.12 -22.65 -9.29
C CYS A 78 3.47 -22.08 -10.55
N ALA A 79 4.26 -21.90 -11.61
CA ALA A 79 3.73 -21.64 -12.94
C ALA A 79 3.02 -22.91 -13.44
N PHE A 80 1.77 -22.77 -13.83
CA PHE A 80 1.03 -23.80 -14.56
C PHE A 80 0.95 -23.48 -16.06
N ASP A 81 1.66 -22.44 -16.49
CA ASP A 81 1.80 -21.94 -17.85
C ASP A 81 3.29 -21.77 -18.20
N GLN A 82 3.61 -20.85 -19.12
CA GLN A 82 4.98 -20.57 -19.55
C GLN A 82 5.41 -19.16 -19.16
N PRO A 83 6.69 -18.95 -18.80
CA PRO A 83 7.74 -19.96 -18.62
C PRO A 83 7.58 -20.77 -17.31
N PRO A 84 8.12 -22.00 -17.22
CA PRO A 84 7.99 -22.84 -16.04
C PRO A 84 8.84 -22.30 -14.89
N LEU A 85 8.18 -21.87 -13.81
CA LEU A 85 8.81 -21.28 -12.63
C LEU A 85 8.22 -21.85 -11.34
N ILE A 86 9.08 -22.10 -10.35
CA ILE A 86 8.67 -22.29 -8.97
C ILE A 86 9.34 -21.21 -8.13
N LEU A 87 8.54 -20.38 -7.48
CA LEU A 87 8.99 -19.31 -6.60
C LEU A 87 8.71 -19.70 -5.15
N ARG A 88 9.68 -19.51 -4.26
CA ARG A 88 9.51 -19.68 -2.81
C ARG A 88 9.87 -18.41 -2.07
N LEU A 89 9.01 -18.01 -1.15
CA LEU A 89 9.24 -16.95 -0.18
C LEU A 89 9.52 -17.62 1.16
N TYR A 90 10.74 -17.47 1.68
CA TYR A 90 11.12 -17.92 3.01
C TYR A 90 11.07 -16.74 3.97
N GLY A 91 10.51 -16.94 5.15
CA GLY A 91 10.51 -15.87 6.13
C GLY A 91 9.82 -16.21 7.43
N ARG A 92 9.37 -15.15 8.11
CA ARG A 92 8.70 -15.23 9.41
C ARG A 92 7.35 -14.56 9.37
N GLY A 93 6.35 -15.24 9.93
CA GLY A 93 4.97 -14.78 9.92
C GLY A 93 4.37 -14.60 11.30
N ARG A 94 3.29 -13.82 11.35
CA ARG A 94 2.37 -13.76 12.50
C ARG A 94 0.94 -13.58 12.02
N ALA A 95 -0.02 -13.96 12.87
CA ALA A 95 -1.43 -13.75 12.61
C ALA A 95 -1.92 -12.43 13.20
N ILE A 96 -2.71 -11.70 12.42
CA ILE A 96 -3.47 -10.52 12.83
C ILE A 96 -4.95 -10.92 12.80
N LEU A 97 -5.62 -10.85 13.94
CA LEU A 97 -7.03 -11.20 14.09
C LEU A 97 -7.92 -9.96 14.05
N PRO A 98 -9.23 -10.11 13.76
CA PRO A 98 -10.18 -9.01 13.70
C PRO A 98 -10.15 -8.07 14.89
N GLN A 99 -9.85 -8.55 16.10
CA GLN A 99 -9.80 -7.73 17.31
C GLN A 99 -8.45 -7.06 17.59
N ASP A 100 -7.44 -7.30 16.78
CA ASP A 100 -6.14 -6.64 16.97
C ASP A 100 -6.18 -5.20 16.45
N ASP A 101 -5.47 -4.30 17.12
CA ASP A 101 -5.40 -2.87 16.74
C ASP A 101 -4.92 -2.66 15.29
N GLU A 102 -4.05 -3.55 14.80
CA GLU A 102 -3.51 -3.50 13.45
C GLU A 102 -4.47 -4.03 12.37
N TRP A 103 -5.60 -4.63 12.75
CA TRP A 103 -6.53 -5.27 11.81
C TRP A 103 -7.01 -4.28 10.76
N ASP A 104 -7.49 -3.11 11.18
CA ASP A 104 -8.10 -2.14 10.28
C ASP A 104 -7.11 -1.67 9.22
N MET A 105 -5.84 -1.49 9.59
CA MET A 105 -4.78 -1.10 8.65
C MET A 105 -4.48 -2.21 7.63
N VAL A 106 -4.31 -3.46 8.10
CA VAL A 106 -3.87 -4.55 7.22
C VAL A 106 -5.02 -5.07 6.36
N SER A 107 -6.22 -5.15 6.91
CA SER A 107 -7.42 -5.67 6.24
C SER A 107 -7.85 -4.83 5.05
N ARG A 108 -7.60 -3.51 5.04
CA ARG A 108 -7.85 -2.61 3.90
C ARG A 108 -7.09 -2.99 2.62
N ARG A 109 -6.03 -3.79 2.72
CA ARG A 109 -5.27 -4.29 1.56
C ARG A 109 -5.96 -5.48 0.88
N PHE A 110 -7.05 -5.98 1.45
CA PHE A 110 -7.77 -7.16 0.99
C PHE A 110 -9.25 -6.86 0.78
N ALA A 111 -9.86 -7.53 -0.20
CA ALA A 111 -11.30 -7.70 -0.20
C ALA A 111 -11.67 -8.71 0.89
N ILE A 112 -12.42 -8.29 1.92
CA ILE A 112 -12.78 -9.17 3.04
C ILE A 112 -13.74 -10.26 2.56
N LEU A 113 -13.23 -11.49 2.51
CA LEU A 113 -13.99 -12.64 2.07
C LEU A 113 -14.93 -13.14 3.19
N PRO A 114 -16.11 -13.69 2.86
CA PRO A 114 -16.92 -14.43 3.82
C PRO A 114 -16.10 -15.50 4.54
N GLY A 115 -16.17 -15.51 5.87
CA GLY A 115 -15.45 -16.43 6.74
C GLY A 115 -14.01 -16.04 7.03
N THR A 116 -13.57 -14.84 6.65
CA THR A 116 -12.27 -14.30 7.03
C THR A 116 -12.11 -14.38 8.54
N ARG A 117 -11.05 -15.02 9.01
CA ARG A 117 -10.77 -15.18 10.45
C ARG A 117 -9.52 -14.47 10.92
N GLN A 118 -8.56 -14.24 10.03
CA GLN A 118 -7.29 -13.57 10.32
C GLN A 118 -6.55 -13.25 9.02
N ILE A 119 -5.51 -12.44 9.12
CA ILE A 119 -4.53 -12.21 8.05
C ILE A 119 -3.17 -12.66 8.57
N PHE A 120 -2.43 -13.41 7.77
CA PHE A 120 -1.04 -13.70 8.08
C PHE A 120 -0.15 -12.66 7.43
N LEU A 121 0.60 -11.91 8.22
CA LEU A 121 1.62 -10.98 7.76
C LEU A 121 2.98 -11.67 7.84
N ILE A 122 3.74 -11.64 6.75
CA ILE A 122 4.99 -12.39 6.59
C ILE A 122 6.10 -11.44 6.15
N SER A 123 7.13 -11.34 6.98
CA SER A 123 8.40 -10.72 6.62
C SER A 123 9.22 -11.75 5.84
N VAL A 124 9.54 -11.42 4.58
CA VAL A 124 10.29 -12.29 3.67
C VAL A 124 11.78 -12.05 3.90
N GLU A 125 12.49 -13.11 4.29
CA GLU A 125 13.94 -13.11 4.56
C GLU A 125 14.73 -13.46 3.29
N SER A 126 14.18 -14.32 2.43
CA SER A 126 14.77 -14.62 1.11
C SER A 126 13.73 -15.14 0.13
N VAL A 127 14.01 -14.92 -1.15
CA VAL A 127 13.24 -15.44 -2.27
C VAL A 127 14.10 -16.42 -3.04
N GLN A 128 13.52 -17.54 -3.47
CA GLN A 128 14.21 -18.53 -4.29
C GLN A 128 13.40 -18.84 -5.53
N GLU A 129 14.08 -18.80 -6.67
CA GLU A 129 13.57 -19.30 -7.93
C GLU A 129 14.17 -20.67 -8.24
N SER A 130 13.33 -21.55 -8.79
CA SER A 130 13.76 -22.85 -9.28
C SER A 130 12.96 -23.24 -10.50
N CYS A 131 13.58 -24.04 -11.36
CA CYS A 131 12.97 -24.46 -12.60
C CYS A 131 11.79 -25.43 -12.38
N GLY A 132 10.66 -25.15 -13.03
CA GLY A 132 9.42 -25.90 -12.91
C GLY A 132 9.16 -26.94 -14.00
N TRP A 133 10.17 -27.46 -14.72
CA TRP A 133 9.97 -28.30 -15.93
C TRP A 133 9.07 -29.53 -15.72
N GLY A 134 8.99 -30.06 -14.49
CA GLY A 134 8.10 -31.18 -14.16
C GLY A 134 6.69 -30.78 -13.73
N VAL A 135 6.42 -29.48 -13.52
CA VAL A 135 5.08 -28.97 -13.18
C VAL A 135 4.24 -28.98 -14.47
N PRO A 136 3.08 -29.66 -14.47
CA PRO A 136 2.28 -29.79 -15.68
C PRO A 136 1.59 -28.48 -16.01
N PHE A 137 1.24 -28.32 -17.29
CA PHE A 137 0.30 -27.30 -17.70
C PHE A 137 -1.06 -27.50 -17.04
N MET A 138 -1.61 -26.45 -16.43
CA MET A 138 -2.98 -26.44 -15.93
C MET A 138 -3.65 -25.13 -16.32
N ARG A 139 -4.93 -25.21 -16.69
CA ARG A 139 -5.74 -24.04 -17.02
C ARG A 139 -6.69 -23.76 -15.86
N PHE A 140 -6.63 -22.54 -15.35
CA PHE A 140 -7.63 -22.05 -14.40
C PHE A 140 -8.99 -21.91 -15.11
N GLU A 141 -10.03 -22.51 -14.55
CA GLU A 141 -11.40 -22.40 -15.07
C GLU A 141 -12.20 -21.35 -14.27
N LYS A 142 -12.32 -21.55 -12.95
CA LYS A 142 -13.02 -20.65 -12.02
C LYS A 142 -12.75 -21.03 -10.57
N GLU A 143 -13.08 -20.10 -9.66
CA GLU A 143 -13.06 -20.34 -8.22
C GLU A 143 -14.20 -21.25 -7.74
N ARG A 144 -13.96 -21.96 -6.62
CA ARG A 144 -15.01 -22.67 -5.89
C ARG A 144 -15.75 -21.68 -4.97
N THR A 145 -17.07 -21.62 -5.06
CA THR A 145 -17.90 -20.73 -4.23
C THR A 145 -18.43 -21.39 -2.95
N THR A 146 -18.22 -22.69 -2.78
CA THR A 146 -18.80 -23.48 -1.66
C THR A 146 -18.41 -22.94 -0.30
N LEU A 147 -17.13 -22.57 -0.10
CA LEU A 147 -16.64 -22.08 1.19
C LEU A 147 -17.22 -20.69 1.52
N ALA A 148 -17.21 -19.78 0.53
CA ALA A 148 -17.77 -18.44 0.68
C ALA A 148 -19.27 -18.50 1.04
N ARG A 149 -20.05 -19.27 0.27
CA ARG A 149 -21.49 -19.45 0.52
C ARG A 149 -21.80 -20.08 1.88
N TYR A 150 -20.97 -21.04 2.32
CA TYR A 150 -21.10 -21.60 3.66
C TYR A 150 -20.96 -20.51 4.72
N HIS A 151 -19.92 -19.67 4.64
CA HIS A 151 -19.69 -18.64 5.63
C HIS A 151 -20.72 -17.50 5.58
N GLU A 152 -21.17 -17.07 4.40
CA GLU A 152 -22.27 -16.10 4.25
C GLU A 152 -23.52 -16.50 5.04
N GLN A 153 -23.77 -17.80 5.19
CA GLN A 153 -24.93 -18.34 5.91
C GLN A 153 -24.66 -18.69 7.37
N ASN A 154 -23.39 -18.68 7.82
CA ASN A 154 -22.98 -19.25 9.11
C ASN A 154 -22.17 -18.28 9.99
N GLU A 155 -22.06 -17.00 9.62
CA GLU A 155 -21.46 -15.95 10.45
C GLU A 155 -22.44 -15.47 11.54
N THR A 156 -22.68 -16.31 12.54
CA THR A 156 -23.60 -16.02 13.65
C THR A 156 -22.89 -15.94 15.01
N PRO A 157 -23.47 -15.33 16.04
CA PRO A 157 -22.91 -15.35 17.39
C PRO A 157 -22.64 -16.76 17.92
N GLU A 158 -23.53 -17.73 17.68
CA GLU A 158 -23.34 -19.13 18.08
C GLU A 158 -22.15 -19.77 17.36
N ARG A 159 -21.83 -19.31 16.15
CA ARG A 159 -20.62 -19.73 15.45
C ARG A 159 -19.37 -19.18 16.13
N LEU A 160 -19.37 -17.92 16.58
CA LEU A 160 -18.26 -17.32 17.33
C LEU A 160 -18.04 -18.04 18.67
N GLU A 161 -19.10 -18.39 19.39
CA GLU A 161 -19.00 -19.21 20.61
C GLU A 161 -18.37 -20.59 20.34
N ARG A 162 -18.75 -21.24 19.24
CA ARG A 162 -18.11 -22.50 18.84
C ARG A 162 -16.64 -22.30 18.46
N ILE A 163 -16.29 -21.18 17.85
CA ILE A 163 -14.91 -20.84 17.48
C ILE A 163 -14.07 -20.57 18.73
N SER A 164 -14.61 -19.87 19.74
CA SER A 164 -13.91 -19.52 20.98
C SER A 164 -13.39 -20.74 21.76
N THR A 165 -13.98 -21.91 21.56
CA THR A 165 -13.51 -23.18 22.16
C THR A 165 -12.38 -23.87 21.40
N ARG A 166 -12.06 -23.45 20.17
CA ARG A 166 -11.06 -24.09 19.28
C ARG A 166 -9.67 -23.50 19.44
N THR A 167 -9.15 -23.54 20.65
CA THR A 167 -7.91 -22.85 21.07
C THR A 167 -6.65 -23.72 21.00
N ARG A 168 -6.72 -24.87 20.33
CA ARG A 168 -5.63 -25.85 20.23
C ARG A 168 -5.45 -26.33 18.80
N SER A 169 -4.20 -26.45 18.37
CA SER A 169 -3.82 -27.12 17.12
C SER A 169 -3.97 -28.64 17.24
N ILE A 170 -3.78 -29.36 16.14
CA ILE A 170 -3.83 -30.82 16.12
C ILE A 170 -2.78 -31.43 17.08
N ASP A 171 -1.62 -30.79 17.21
CA ASP A 171 -0.53 -31.19 18.12
C ASP A 171 -0.60 -30.50 19.50
N GLY A 172 -1.73 -29.83 19.81
CA GLY A 172 -1.98 -29.25 21.14
C GLY A 172 -1.35 -27.87 21.38
N LEU A 173 -0.69 -27.28 20.37
CA LEU A 173 -0.16 -25.93 20.45
C LEU A 173 -1.29 -24.91 20.65
N PRO A 174 -1.07 -23.84 21.43
CA PRO A 174 -2.09 -22.83 21.68
C PRO A 174 -2.45 -22.05 20.41
N LEU A 175 -3.73 -21.68 20.30
CA LEU A 175 -4.27 -20.82 19.26
C LEU A 175 -5.02 -19.64 19.86
N ARG A 176 -4.88 -18.47 19.25
CA ARG A 176 -5.79 -17.33 19.44
C ARG A 176 -6.84 -17.32 18.34
N VAL A 177 -8.11 -17.14 18.67
CA VAL A 177 -9.22 -17.19 17.70
C VAL A 177 -9.95 -15.86 17.66
N GLN A 178 -10.60 -15.56 16.55
CA GLN A 178 -11.35 -14.32 16.38
C GLN A 178 -12.55 -14.28 17.32
N ASP A 179 -12.82 -13.11 17.89
CA ASP A 179 -14.00 -12.86 18.73
C ASP A 179 -15.14 -12.17 17.96
N ARG A 180 -14.84 -11.65 16.77
CA ARG A 180 -15.78 -11.02 15.84
C ARG A 180 -15.53 -11.47 14.42
N PHE A 181 -16.58 -11.43 13.60
CA PHE A 181 -16.41 -11.47 12.15
C PHE A 181 -16.02 -10.07 11.67
N PRO A 182 -15.06 -9.93 10.75
CA PRO A 182 -14.70 -8.63 10.23
C PRO A 182 -15.86 -8.04 9.43
N GLU A 183 -16.04 -6.73 9.55
CA GLU A 183 -17.04 -6.03 8.76
C GLU A 183 -16.72 -6.21 7.28
N ARG A 184 -17.74 -6.66 6.54
CA ARG A 184 -17.72 -6.69 5.08
C ARG A 184 -18.54 -5.48 4.63
N PRO A 185 -17.94 -4.49 3.98
CA PRO A 185 -18.70 -3.37 3.43
C PRO A 185 -19.78 -3.93 2.50
N THR A 186 -21.04 -3.89 2.94
CA THR A 186 -22.17 -4.26 2.09
C THR A 186 -22.48 -3.07 1.19
N ASP A 187 -22.63 -3.31 -0.11
CA ASP A 187 -23.29 -2.40 -1.04
C ASP A 187 -24.53 -1.82 -0.34
N LYS A 188 -24.48 -0.53 0.05
CA LYS A 188 -25.52 0.37 0.64
C LYS A 188 -25.07 1.25 1.83
N THR A 189 -23.78 1.57 1.95
CA THR A 189 -23.36 2.80 2.64
C THR A 189 -22.61 3.65 1.62
N PRO A 190 -23.06 4.87 1.26
CA PRO A 190 -22.35 5.69 0.29
C PRO A 190 -21.15 6.34 0.97
N VAL A 191 -20.04 5.61 0.96
CA VAL A 191 -18.68 6.14 0.94
C VAL A 191 -18.15 5.68 -0.40
N ASP A 192 -17.77 6.57 -1.32
CA ASP A 192 -17.17 6.15 -2.60
C ASP A 192 -15.74 5.64 -2.34
N PRO A 193 -15.48 4.32 -2.36
CA PRO A 193 -14.18 3.72 -2.08
C PRO A 193 -13.36 3.52 -3.37
N GLY A 194 -13.92 3.82 -4.55
CA GLY A 194 -13.25 3.56 -5.81
C GLY A 194 -12.06 4.48 -6.02
N TRP A 195 -12.23 5.77 -5.71
CA TRP A 195 -11.20 6.76 -6.01
C TRP A 195 -10.01 6.71 -5.06
N VAL A 196 -10.22 6.51 -3.75
CA VAL A 196 -9.13 6.42 -2.77
C VAL A 196 -8.21 5.25 -3.12
N ALA A 197 -8.80 4.07 -3.31
CA ALA A 197 -8.05 2.88 -3.70
C ALA A 197 -7.39 3.04 -5.08
N ALA A 198 -8.08 3.63 -6.06
CA ALA A 198 -7.52 3.85 -7.39
C ALA A 198 -6.30 4.80 -7.35
N VAL A 199 -6.39 5.91 -6.61
CA VAL A 199 -5.29 6.87 -6.46
C VAL A 199 -4.09 6.21 -5.76
N LEU A 200 -4.32 5.55 -4.62
CA LEU A 200 -3.23 4.92 -3.88
C LEU A 200 -2.61 3.74 -4.61
N ASN A 201 -3.40 2.93 -5.31
CA ASN A 201 -2.88 1.82 -6.11
C ASN A 201 -2.02 2.33 -7.26
N TYR A 202 -2.55 3.29 -8.01
CA TYR A 202 -1.84 3.89 -9.12
C TYR A 202 -0.53 4.54 -8.67
N TRP A 203 -0.57 5.35 -7.62
CA TRP A 203 0.61 6.08 -7.18
C TRP A 203 1.62 5.19 -6.46
N LEU A 204 1.21 4.44 -5.45
CA LEU A 204 2.14 3.70 -4.60
C LEU A 204 2.57 2.36 -5.20
N ASN A 205 1.76 1.74 -6.05
CA ASN A 205 2.03 0.40 -6.59
C ASN A 205 2.40 0.43 -8.09
N GLU A 206 1.62 1.13 -8.92
CA GLU A 206 1.87 1.12 -10.38
C GLU A 206 3.02 2.04 -10.79
N ILE A 207 3.08 3.27 -10.24
CA ILE A 207 4.19 4.20 -10.47
C ILE A 207 5.37 3.84 -9.56
N GLY A 208 5.11 3.75 -8.25
CA GLY A 208 6.11 3.39 -7.25
C GLY A 208 7.30 4.38 -7.14
N PRO A 209 8.27 4.08 -6.25
CA PRO A 209 9.38 4.99 -5.94
C PRO A 209 10.22 5.40 -7.15
N ASP A 210 10.44 4.48 -8.08
CA ASP A 210 11.24 4.74 -9.28
C ASP A 210 10.53 5.66 -10.28
N GLY A 211 9.19 5.73 -10.22
CA GLY A 211 8.37 6.55 -11.09
C GLY A 211 7.97 7.91 -10.52
N TRP A 212 7.89 8.08 -9.19
CA TRP A 212 7.35 9.30 -8.55
C TRP A 212 8.06 10.58 -8.99
N PHE A 213 9.38 10.51 -9.18
CA PHE A 213 10.22 11.65 -9.53
C PHE A 213 10.81 11.55 -10.94
N ASN A 214 10.40 10.55 -11.72
CA ASN A 214 10.89 10.32 -13.07
C ASN A 214 9.79 10.63 -14.09
N ALA A 215 9.71 11.89 -14.50
CA ALA A 215 8.69 12.38 -15.43
C ALA A 215 8.84 11.74 -16.83
N THR A 216 7.75 11.15 -17.34
CA THR A 216 7.64 10.71 -18.74
C THR A 216 6.33 11.23 -19.34
N GLU A 217 6.36 11.61 -20.63
CA GLU A 217 5.14 12.08 -21.33
C GLU A 217 4.04 11.02 -21.35
N GLU A 218 4.43 9.74 -21.38
CA GLU A 218 3.51 8.60 -21.34
C GLU A 218 2.77 8.52 -20.00
N GLU A 219 3.49 8.59 -18.88
CA GLU A 219 2.87 8.51 -17.56
C GLU A 219 2.05 9.76 -17.24
N ASP A 220 2.47 10.93 -17.72
CA ASP A 220 1.68 12.16 -17.59
C ASP A 220 0.35 12.07 -18.34
N ALA A 221 0.38 11.55 -19.58
CA ALA A 221 -0.83 11.32 -20.37
C ALA A 221 -1.74 10.27 -19.71
N ARG A 222 -1.16 9.21 -19.12
CA ARG A 222 -1.88 8.18 -18.36
C ARG A 222 -2.56 8.76 -17.12
N CYS A 223 -1.81 9.53 -16.32
CA CYS A 223 -2.32 10.20 -15.12
C CYS A 223 -3.48 11.14 -15.47
N LEU A 224 -3.30 11.94 -16.52
CA LEU A 224 -4.31 12.88 -17.01
C LEU A 224 -5.57 12.15 -17.46
N HIS A 225 -5.43 11.06 -18.21
CA HIS A 225 -6.56 10.27 -18.69
C HIS A 225 -7.37 9.65 -17.54
N LEU A 226 -6.68 9.07 -16.55
CA LEU A 226 -7.32 8.34 -15.46
C LEU A 226 -7.94 9.26 -14.40
N PHE A 227 -7.26 10.35 -14.03
CA PHE A 227 -7.59 11.08 -12.80
C PHE A 227 -8.04 12.53 -12.98
N ARG A 228 -8.02 13.08 -14.20
CA ARG A 228 -8.49 14.47 -14.42
C ARG A 228 -9.93 14.67 -13.98
N ALA A 229 -10.83 13.78 -14.37
CA ALA A 229 -12.25 13.91 -14.02
C ALA A 229 -12.48 13.82 -12.51
N LEU A 230 -11.72 12.97 -11.82
CA LEU A 230 -11.75 12.86 -10.37
C LEU A 230 -11.23 14.13 -9.70
N TRP A 231 -10.09 14.66 -10.15
CA TRP A 231 -9.53 15.91 -9.63
C TRP A 231 -10.51 17.08 -9.81
N GLU A 232 -11.12 17.20 -11.00
CA GLU A 232 -12.14 18.23 -11.29
C GLU A 232 -13.35 18.09 -10.37
N ALA A 233 -13.77 16.88 -10.04
CA ALA A 233 -14.93 16.63 -9.17
C ALA A 233 -14.65 16.90 -7.67
N GLN A 234 -13.42 16.72 -7.21
CA GLN A 234 -13.08 16.76 -5.79
C GLN A 234 -12.43 18.09 -5.35
N ARG A 235 -11.80 18.85 -6.27
CA ARG A 235 -10.96 20.02 -5.95
C ARG A 235 -11.65 21.19 -5.24
N ASP A 236 -12.98 21.28 -5.34
CA ASP A 236 -13.77 22.38 -4.78
C ASP A 236 -14.43 21.99 -3.43
N ARG A 237 -14.12 20.80 -2.90
CA ARG A 237 -14.62 20.31 -1.61
C ARG A 237 -13.78 20.82 -0.43
N PRO A 238 -14.36 20.97 0.78
CA PRO A 238 -13.62 21.40 1.95
C PRO A 238 -12.62 20.33 2.41
N ALA A 239 -11.48 20.76 2.98
CA ALA A 239 -10.44 19.85 3.47
C ALA A 239 -10.96 18.79 4.46
N ALA A 240 -11.95 19.16 5.28
CA ALA A 240 -12.59 18.28 6.25
C ALA A 240 -13.16 16.99 5.65
N ASP A 241 -13.60 17.04 4.39
CA ASP A 241 -14.15 15.87 3.68
C ASP A 241 -13.11 14.78 3.42
N PHE A 242 -11.81 15.11 3.50
CA PHE A 242 -10.70 14.21 3.23
C PHE A 242 -10.00 13.70 4.49
N LEU A 243 -10.56 13.99 5.67
CA LEU A 243 -9.94 13.69 6.97
C LEU A 243 -10.69 12.62 7.76
N ALA A 244 -11.52 11.83 7.08
CA ALA A 244 -12.23 10.70 7.69
C ALA A 244 -11.26 9.65 8.24
N ASP A 245 -10.17 9.39 7.51
CA ASP A 245 -9.13 8.44 7.88
C ASP A 245 -7.81 8.75 7.13
N ALA A 246 -6.74 8.05 7.53
CA ALA A 246 -5.40 8.30 7.03
C ALA A 246 -5.21 7.98 5.53
N ASP A 247 -5.90 6.96 5.00
CA ASP A 247 -5.83 6.60 3.57
C ASP A 247 -6.53 7.63 2.71
N THR A 248 -7.71 8.07 3.14
CA THR A 248 -8.44 9.16 2.47
C THR A 248 -7.60 10.44 2.41
N ALA A 249 -6.92 10.78 3.51
CA ALA A 249 -6.02 11.93 3.56
C ALA A 249 -4.84 11.77 2.60
N LEU A 250 -4.13 10.63 2.62
CA LEU A 250 -3.02 10.39 1.71
C LEU A 250 -3.45 10.42 0.24
N ALA A 251 -4.58 9.78 -0.10
CA ALA A 251 -5.11 9.79 -1.45
C ALA A 251 -5.45 11.20 -1.91
N ALA A 252 -6.07 12.02 -1.06
CA ALA A 252 -6.35 13.41 -1.35
C ALA A 252 -5.06 14.22 -1.56
N LEU A 253 -4.03 14.01 -0.73
CA LEU A 253 -2.74 14.65 -0.89
C LEU A 253 -2.08 14.30 -2.22
N VAL A 254 -2.07 13.02 -2.60
CA VAL A 254 -1.58 12.60 -3.92
C VAL A 254 -2.41 13.22 -5.05
N LEU A 255 -3.74 13.20 -4.94
CA LEU A 255 -4.64 13.76 -5.95
C LEU A 255 -4.47 15.28 -6.13
N PHE A 256 -4.20 16.02 -5.06
CA PHE A 256 -4.19 17.49 -5.07
C PHE A 256 -2.79 18.11 -5.10
N ASP A 257 -1.77 17.38 -4.71
CA ASP A 257 -0.38 17.83 -4.70
C ASP A 257 0.43 17.14 -5.80
N GLN A 258 0.39 15.82 -5.92
CA GLN A 258 1.24 15.09 -6.86
C GLN A 258 0.67 15.08 -8.29
N PHE A 259 -0.54 14.57 -8.47
CA PHE A 259 -1.12 14.40 -9.81
C PHE A 259 -1.19 15.70 -10.64
N PRO A 260 -1.53 16.88 -10.10
CA PRO A 260 -1.57 18.11 -10.90
C PRO A 260 -0.21 18.47 -11.52
N ARG A 261 0.90 18.08 -10.88
CA ARG A 261 2.27 18.29 -11.37
C ARG A 261 2.62 17.37 -12.54
N ASN A 262 1.98 16.21 -12.64
CA ASN A 262 2.05 15.32 -13.82
C ASN A 262 1.06 15.72 -14.90
N MET A 263 -0.21 15.89 -14.53
CA MET A 263 -1.30 16.13 -15.48
C MET A 263 -1.16 17.44 -16.24
N PHE A 264 -0.60 18.49 -15.62
CA PHE A 264 -0.75 19.88 -16.06
C PHE A 264 0.60 20.63 -16.16
N ARG A 265 1.68 19.95 -16.58
CA ARG A 265 3.02 20.53 -16.62
C ARG A 265 3.08 21.87 -17.36
N GLY A 266 3.72 22.85 -16.73
CA GLY A 266 3.88 24.19 -17.30
C GLY A 266 2.62 25.06 -17.27
N GLU A 267 1.51 24.56 -16.73
CA GLU A 267 0.25 25.32 -16.60
C GLU A 267 0.02 25.80 -15.17
N ALA A 268 -0.67 26.94 -14.99
CA ALA A 268 -1.07 27.44 -13.66
C ALA A 268 -1.86 26.41 -12.85
N ARG A 269 -2.66 25.57 -13.52
CA ARG A 269 -3.53 24.59 -12.87
C ARG A 269 -2.77 23.45 -12.18
N ALA A 270 -1.48 23.26 -12.46
CA ALA A 270 -0.62 22.36 -11.70
C ALA A 270 -0.49 22.76 -10.22
N PHE A 271 -0.75 24.02 -9.89
CA PHE A 271 -0.63 24.57 -8.53
C PHE A 271 -1.98 24.95 -7.92
N ALA A 272 -3.08 24.77 -8.66
CA ALA A 272 -4.39 25.30 -8.27
C ALA A 272 -4.95 24.66 -6.99
N THR A 273 -4.56 23.41 -6.70
CA THR A 273 -5.00 22.69 -5.50
C THR A 273 -3.96 22.65 -4.38
N ASP A 274 -2.81 23.32 -4.53
CA ASP A 274 -1.79 23.43 -3.47
C ASP A 274 -2.38 23.96 -2.14
N PRO A 275 -3.27 24.98 -2.11
CA PRO A 275 -3.87 25.44 -0.86
C PRO A 275 -4.70 24.37 -0.14
N LEU A 276 -5.50 23.61 -0.89
CA LEU A 276 -6.32 22.52 -0.35
C LEU A 276 -5.43 21.39 0.19
N ALA A 277 -4.39 21.00 -0.57
CA ALA A 277 -3.44 19.99 -0.14
C ALA A 277 -2.74 20.37 1.18
N ARG A 278 -2.33 21.64 1.34
CA ARG A 278 -1.72 22.13 2.60
C ARG A 278 -2.67 22.09 3.79
N GLU A 279 -3.96 22.43 3.58
CA GLU A 279 -4.96 22.37 4.64
C GLU A 279 -5.19 20.93 5.11
N ILE A 280 -5.32 19.99 4.16
CA ILE A 280 -5.44 18.56 4.44
C ILE A 280 -4.19 18.06 5.16
N ALA A 281 -2.99 18.38 4.66
CA ALA A 281 -1.72 17.96 5.25
C ALA A 281 -1.60 18.40 6.71
N ARG A 282 -1.85 19.68 7.00
CA ARG A 282 -1.76 20.21 8.35
C ARG A 282 -2.71 19.51 9.31
N ALA A 283 -3.95 19.28 8.86
CA ALA A 283 -4.97 18.63 9.66
C ALA A 283 -4.72 17.12 9.83
N ALA A 284 -4.10 16.47 8.85
CA ALA A 284 -3.67 15.07 8.91
C ALA A 284 -2.51 14.89 9.91
N LEU A 285 -1.51 15.78 9.89
CA LEU A 285 -0.41 15.77 10.86
C LEU A 285 -0.89 15.99 12.30
N GLN A 286 -1.85 16.90 12.51
CA GLN A 286 -2.47 17.10 13.83
C GLN A 286 -3.18 15.84 14.36
N ARG A 287 -3.59 14.92 13.48
CA ARG A 287 -4.22 13.65 13.82
C ARG A 287 -3.22 12.47 13.86
N GLY A 288 -1.93 12.71 13.58
CA GLY A 288 -0.91 11.66 13.50
C GLY A 288 -1.13 10.67 12.35
N PHE A 289 -1.81 11.10 11.28
CA PHE A 289 -2.12 10.21 10.15
C PHE A 289 -0.87 9.80 9.37
N ASP A 290 0.21 10.58 9.40
CA ASP A 290 1.48 10.23 8.76
C ASP A 290 2.14 9.01 9.41
N ASP A 291 1.99 8.82 10.72
CA ASP A 291 2.56 7.68 11.44
C ASP A 291 1.91 6.34 11.05
N ALA A 292 0.72 6.36 10.45
CA ALA A 292 0.02 5.17 9.95
C ALA A 292 0.66 4.58 8.67
N PHE A 293 1.61 5.28 8.05
CA PHE A 293 2.25 4.86 6.80
C PHE A 293 3.71 4.45 6.98
N VAL A 294 4.17 3.59 6.08
CA VAL A 294 5.60 3.26 5.94
C VAL A 294 6.40 4.49 5.53
N GLU A 295 7.69 4.51 5.88
CA GLU A 295 8.60 5.64 5.66
C GLU A 295 8.54 6.18 4.22
N ALA A 296 8.48 5.31 3.20
CA ALA A 296 8.44 5.72 1.80
C ALA A 296 7.19 6.53 1.39
N ALA A 297 6.05 6.39 2.08
CA ALA A 297 4.81 7.10 1.76
C ALA A 297 4.60 8.36 2.63
N ARG A 298 5.32 8.48 3.75
CA ARG A 298 5.25 9.66 4.62
C ARG A 298 5.62 10.99 3.95
N PRO A 299 6.59 11.07 3.03
CA PRO A 299 6.93 12.33 2.36
C PRO A 299 5.74 13.04 1.72
N PHE A 300 4.73 12.32 1.24
CA PHE A 300 3.53 12.91 0.63
C PHE A 300 2.65 13.70 1.62
N PHE A 301 2.79 13.46 2.93
CA PHE A 301 2.19 14.31 3.96
C PHE A 301 2.94 15.62 4.19
N TYR A 302 4.21 15.68 3.80
CA TYR A 302 5.11 16.79 4.11
C TYR A 302 5.37 17.67 2.88
N MET A 303 5.36 17.10 1.68
CA MET A 303 5.58 17.78 0.41
C MET A 303 4.67 18.99 0.14
N PRO A 304 3.38 19.02 0.54
CA PRO A 304 2.56 20.22 0.38
C PRO A 304 3.17 21.47 1.02
N PHE A 305 3.90 21.31 2.14
CA PHE A 305 4.62 22.42 2.78
C PHE A 305 5.88 22.80 2.00
N MET A 306 6.63 21.81 1.49
CA MET A 306 7.77 22.02 0.59
C MET A 306 7.37 22.76 -0.69
N HIS A 307 6.14 22.56 -1.16
CA HIS A 307 5.61 23.20 -2.35
C HIS A 307 5.01 24.59 -2.10
N SER A 308 4.95 25.03 -0.85
CA SER A 308 4.36 26.31 -0.47
C SER A 308 5.28 27.49 -0.79
N GLU A 309 4.73 28.61 -1.30
CA GLU A 309 5.45 29.90 -1.39
C GLU A 309 5.33 30.71 -0.09
N ASP A 310 5.28 30.03 1.07
CA ASP A 310 5.24 30.62 2.41
C ASP A 310 6.43 30.12 3.24
N LEU A 311 7.15 31.04 3.90
CA LEU A 311 8.38 30.69 4.62
C LEU A 311 8.13 29.82 5.86
N ALA A 312 7.01 30.00 6.57
CA ALA A 312 6.70 29.20 7.75
C ALA A 312 6.35 27.75 7.36
N ASP A 313 5.69 27.56 6.22
CA ASP A 313 5.50 26.22 5.64
C ASP A 313 6.85 25.59 5.25
N GLN A 314 7.78 26.35 4.69
CA GLN A 314 9.13 25.84 4.37
C GLN A 314 9.92 25.45 5.62
N ASP A 315 9.84 26.24 6.69
CA ASP A 315 10.44 25.90 7.99
C ASP A 315 9.86 24.58 8.53
N LEU A 316 8.52 24.42 8.48
CA LEU A 316 7.84 23.19 8.89
C LEU A 316 8.26 21.99 8.01
N SER A 317 8.38 22.17 6.70
CA SER A 317 8.86 21.13 5.77
C SER A 317 10.24 20.62 6.19
N VAL A 318 11.19 21.53 6.44
CA VAL A 318 12.54 21.17 6.90
C VAL A 318 12.52 20.46 8.25
N GLU A 319 11.66 20.90 9.18
CA GLU A 319 11.49 20.22 10.47
C GLU A 319 10.99 18.77 10.28
N LEU A 320 9.94 18.56 9.47
CA LEU A 320 9.35 17.25 9.22
C LEU A 320 10.36 16.29 8.57
N PHE A 321 11.09 16.76 7.56
CA PHE A 321 12.11 15.97 6.88
C PHE A 321 13.44 15.84 7.65
N SER A 322 13.61 16.52 8.79
CA SER A 322 14.80 16.36 9.65
C SER A 322 14.80 15.05 10.45
N ARG A 323 13.67 14.33 10.46
CA ARG A 323 13.54 13.03 11.10
C ARG A 323 14.43 11.98 10.38
N PRO A 324 14.97 10.97 11.09
CA PRO A 324 15.78 9.92 10.48
C PRO A 324 15.02 9.20 9.34
N GLY A 325 15.73 8.84 8.26
CA GLY A 325 15.15 8.13 7.11
C GLY A 325 14.72 9.04 5.95
N PHE A 326 14.87 10.35 6.09
CA PHE A 326 14.50 11.33 5.06
C PHE A 326 15.67 12.19 4.58
N GLU A 327 16.90 11.71 4.71
CA GLU A 327 18.11 12.50 4.45
C GLU A 327 18.12 13.11 3.05
N LEU A 328 17.68 12.34 2.04
CA LEU A 328 17.56 12.84 0.67
C LEU A 328 16.45 13.91 0.56
N ASN A 329 15.27 13.64 1.10
CA ASN A 329 14.16 14.63 1.09
C ASN A 329 14.52 15.91 1.85
N LEU A 330 15.34 15.82 2.90
CA LEU A 330 15.80 16.96 3.67
C LEU A 330 16.69 17.89 2.85
N GLU A 331 17.53 17.36 1.96
CA GLU A 331 18.33 18.18 1.04
C GLU A 331 17.42 19.00 0.13
N PHE A 332 16.40 18.37 -0.47
CA PHE A 332 15.39 19.07 -1.28
C PHE A 332 14.59 20.07 -0.46
N ALA A 333 14.17 19.73 0.77
CA ALA A 333 13.43 20.64 1.64
C ALA A 333 14.23 21.91 1.95
N LYS A 334 15.53 21.78 2.21
CA LYS A 334 16.43 22.93 2.44
C LYS A 334 16.58 23.78 1.19
N ALA A 335 16.77 23.16 0.02
CA ALA A 335 16.88 23.88 -1.25
C ALA A 335 15.60 24.68 -1.56
N HIS A 336 14.42 24.07 -1.36
CA HIS A 336 13.13 24.75 -1.53
C HIS A 336 12.99 25.94 -0.57
N ARG A 337 13.33 25.73 0.71
CA ARG A 337 13.31 26.79 1.73
C ARG A 337 14.22 27.96 1.36
N ASP A 338 15.44 27.70 0.88
CA ASP A 338 16.40 28.75 0.52
C ASP A 338 15.91 29.60 -0.66
N ILE A 339 15.21 28.99 -1.63
CA ILE A 339 14.56 29.71 -2.74
C ILE A 339 13.48 30.64 -2.19
N ILE A 340 12.59 30.14 -1.33
CA ILE A 340 11.52 30.96 -0.75
C ILE A 340 12.09 32.05 0.17
N ALA A 341 13.12 31.76 0.95
CA ALA A 341 13.79 32.77 1.78
C ALA A 341 14.43 33.89 0.93
N ARG A 342 14.96 33.55 -0.25
CA ARG A 342 15.62 34.51 -1.15
C ARG A 342 14.65 35.33 -1.99
N PHE A 343 13.60 34.71 -2.52
CA PHE A 343 12.73 35.33 -3.52
C PHE A 343 11.28 35.53 -3.07
N GLY A 344 10.88 34.91 -1.95
CA GLY A 344 9.50 34.91 -1.45
C GLY A 344 8.53 34.07 -2.29
N ARG A 345 9.02 33.37 -3.32
CA ARG A 345 8.24 32.57 -4.28
C ARG A 345 9.18 31.65 -5.06
N PHE A 346 8.63 30.72 -5.84
CA PHE A 346 9.38 29.86 -6.76
C PHE A 346 9.46 30.49 -8.16
N PRO A 347 10.62 31.03 -8.59
CA PRO A 347 10.71 31.72 -9.87
C PRO A 347 10.43 30.82 -11.07
N HIS A 348 10.76 29.53 -11.02
CA HIS A 348 10.47 28.58 -12.09
C HIS A 348 8.97 28.45 -12.41
N ARG A 349 8.07 28.83 -11.49
CA ARG A 349 6.61 28.86 -11.72
C ARG A 349 6.13 30.14 -12.42
N ASN A 350 6.99 31.14 -12.62
CA ASN A 350 6.60 32.45 -13.13
C ASN A 350 5.86 32.38 -14.47
N ALA A 351 6.40 31.64 -15.45
CA ALA A 351 5.78 31.49 -16.76
C ALA A 351 4.39 30.83 -16.67
N ALA A 352 4.29 29.73 -15.91
CA ALA A 352 3.04 29.00 -15.70
C ALA A 352 1.97 29.87 -15.01
N LEU A 353 2.37 30.73 -14.08
CA LEU A 353 1.50 31.62 -13.30
C LEU A 353 1.32 33.02 -13.91
N GLY A 354 1.88 33.30 -15.09
CA GLY A 354 1.78 34.61 -15.75
C GLY A 354 2.49 35.75 -15.00
N ARG A 355 3.51 35.44 -14.17
CA ARG A 355 4.28 36.42 -13.41
C ARG A 355 5.48 36.91 -14.23
N PRO A 356 5.86 38.19 -14.16
CA PRO A 356 7.12 38.64 -14.73
C PRO A 356 8.31 38.05 -13.95
N THR A 357 9.32 37.58 -14.69
CA THR A 357 10.62 37.19 -14.14
C THR A 357 11.48 38.43 -13.91
N LEU A 358 12.00 38.57 -12.69
CA LEU A 358 12.89 39.66 -12.32
C LEU A 358 14.35 39.32 -12.71
N PRO A 359 15.24 40.32 -12.91
CA PRO A 359 16.64 40.05 -13.27
C PRO A 359 17.36 39.10 -12.29
N GLN A 360 17.12 39.25 -10.97
CA GLN A 360 17.72 38.36 -9.97
C GLN A 360 17.15 36.92 -9.97
N GLU A 361 16.06 36.68 -10.70
CA GLU A 361 15.38 35.39 -10.78
C GLU A 361 15.78 34.58 -12.03
N GLU A 362 16.46 35.19 -13.01
CA GLU A 362 16.75 34.57 -14.31
C GLU A 362 17.52 33.24 -14.19
N GLU A 363 18.54 33.21 -13.34
CA GLU A 363 19.33 32.00 -13.08
C GLU A 363 18.49 30.90 -12.41
N ALA A 364 17.63 31.27 -11.46
CA ALA A 364 16.72 30.35 -10.78
C ALA A 364 15.65 29.78 -11.74
N VAL A 365 15.19 30.57 -12.71
CA VAL A 365 14.29 30.10 -13.78
C VAL A 365 15.02 29.15 -14.73
N ALA A 366 16.24 29.51 -15.16
CA ALA A 366 17.02 28.73 -16.12
C ALA A 366 17.39 27.33 -15.60
N ALA A 367 17.65 27.20 -14.30
CA ALA A 367 17.98 25.93 -13.70
C ALA A 367 16.75 25.01 -13.44
N GLY A 368 15.53 25.53 -13.61
CA GLY A 368 14.29 24.75 -13.63
C GLY A 368 13.94 24.09 -12.29
N SER A 369 13.25 22.94 -12.35
CA SER A 369 12.81 22.17 -11.17
C SER A 369 13.88 21.24 -10.58
N ARG A 370 15.15 21.40 -10.96
CA ARG A 370 16.27 20.50 -10.57
C ARG A 370 16.89 20.86 -9.20
N TRP A 371 16.13 21.47 -8.29
CA TRP A 371 16.65 21.94 -6.98
C TRP A 371 15.93 21.29 -5.82
#